data_AF-A0A0D5C0Z6-F1
#
_entry.id   AF-A0A0D5C0Z6-F1
#
_cell.length_a   1.000
_cell.length_b   1.000
_cell.length_c   1.000
_cell.angle_alpha   90.00
_cell.angle_beta   90.00
_cell.angle_gamma   90.00
#
_symmetry.space_group_name_H-M   'P 1'
#
loop_
_entity.id
_entity.type
_entity.pdbx_description
1 polymer ?
#
loop_
_entity_poly.entity_id
_entity_poly.type
_entity_poly.pdbx_seq_one_letter_code
_entity_poly.pdbx_strand_id
1 'polypeptide(L)'
;MVSGTQLMEKVLFKIAKQWIAGNTIDDALTSAKNAYQSGRHAIVNKLGEYHTSKKQITTTVNEYQKIINSFRKWKIRGAVSVKPTQIGLSISQKECYRNFEKIILNARNAHVFVWLDMESSEHTDETIEIYNKFFSKYERLGIALQANLKRTEDDLIDLLRIGAKIRLVKGAYREKASISFKSKEDVDKNFVKLMKILFKKGNEFGIASHDGKIIKKAENLSKKYPKKFEFQMLKGIRDELKPKLIKKKFVVSDYIPYGVNWLPYSIRRIKERKRNILLLGSSLIQSQRV
;
A
#
# COMPACT_ATOMS: atom_id res chain seq x y z
N MET A 1 -4.78 -23.01 -31.32
CA MET A 1 -4.45 -23.63 -30.02
C MET A 1 -3.95 -22.55 -29.07
N VAL A 2 -4.81 -22.09 -28.14
CA VAL A 2 -4.37 -21.19 -27.05
C VAL A 2 -3.56 -22.05 -26.10
N SER A 3 -2.28 -21.74 -25.88
CA SER A 3 -1.44 -22.53 -24.97
C SER A 3 -2.07 -22.54 -23.57
N GLY A 4 -1.96 -23.67 -22.84
CA GLY A 4 -2.54 -23.82 -21.50
C GLY A 4 -2.14 -22.68 -20.53
N THR A 5 -0.97 -22.08 -20.76
CA THR A 5 -0.47 -20.90 -20.06
C THR A 5 -1.34 -19.65 -20.27
N GLN A 6 -1.77 -19.36 -21.50
CA GLN A 6 -2.60 -18.19 -21.82
C GLN A 6 -4.03 -18.32 -21.25
N LEU A 7 -4.58 -19.52 -21.19
CA LEU A 7 -5.90 -19.76 -20.58
C LEU A 7 -5.83 -19.59 -19.06
N MET A 8 -4.79 -20.14 -18.43
CA MET A 8 -4.52 -19.98 -17.00
C MET A 8 -4.28 -18.50 -16.63
N GLU A 9 -3.53 -17.76 -17.43
CA GLU A 9 -3.34 -16.32 -17.24
C GLU A 9 -4.64 -15.53 -17.35
N LYS A 10 -5.51 -15.85 -18.33
CA LYS A 10 -6.83 -15.21 -18.46
C LYS A 10 -7.74 -15.47 -17.24
N VAL A 11 -7.74 -16.71 -16.72
CA VAL A 11 -8.52 -17.07 -15.53
C VAL A 11 -7.96 -16.39 -14.28
N LEU A 12 -6.64 -16.44 -14.08
CA LEU A 12 -5.95 -15.76 -12.99
C LEU A 12 -6.14 -14.24 -13.06
N PHE A 13 -6.15 -13.66 -14.26
CA PHE A 13 -6.40 -12.24 -14.47
C PHE A 13 -7.84 -11.85 -14.12
N LYS A 14 -8.85 -12.68 -14.48
CA LYS A 14 -10.24 -12.45 -14.04
C LYS A 14 -10.38 -12.41 -12.52
N ILE A 15 -9.64 -13.27 -11.81
CA ILE A 15 -9.60 -13.26 -10.34
C ILE A 15 -8.83 -12.03 -9.83
N ALA A 16 -7.67 -11.73 -10.44
CA ALA A 16 -6.82 -10.60 -10.10
C ALA A 16 -7.51 -9.25 -10.30
N LYS A 17 -8.40 -9.09 -11.30
CA LYS A 17 -9.22 -7.88 -11.54
C LYS A 17 -10.07 -7.46 -10.34
N GLN A 18 -10.32 -8.37 -9.39
CA GLN A 18 -10.96 -8.00 -8.14
C GLN A 18 -10.01 -7.13 -7.29
N TRP A 19 -8.71 -7.37 -7.35
CA TRP A 19 -7.69 -6.77 -6.48
C TRP A 19 -6.82 -5.72 -7.17
N ILE A 20 -6.81 -5.66 -8.49
CA ILE A 20 -6.13 -4.65 -9.31
C ILE A 20 -7.16 -3.81 -10.09
N ALA A 21 -6.84 -2.56 -10.36
CA ALA A 21 -7.68 -1.71 -11.20
C ALA A 21 -7.67 -2.14 -12.67
N GLY A 22 -6.50 -2.54 -13.16
CA GLY A 22 -6.25 -2.87 -14.55
C GLY A 22 -4.77 -2.63 -14.88
N ASN A 23 -4.45 -2.52 -16.16
CA ASN A 23 -3.08 -2.41 -16.64
C ASN A 23 -2.65 -0.97 -16.92
N THR A 24 -3.59 -0.03 -17.00
CA THR A 24 -3.35 1.34 -17.45
C THR A 24 -3.59 2.37 -16.34
N ILE A 25 -3.12 3.59 -16.57
CA ILE A 25 -3.44 4.74 -15.70
C ILE A 25 -4.95 5.01 -15.70
N ASP A 26 -5.61 4.89 -16.85
CA ASP A 26 -7.04 5.16 -16.98
C ASP A 26 -7.89 4.17 -16.18
N ASP A 27 -7.47 2.90 -16.12
CA ASP A 27 -8.07 1.90 -15.22
C ASP A 27 -7.95 2.33 -13.75
N ALA A 28 -6.76 2.77 -13.34
CA ALA A 28 -6.48 3.23 -11.99
C ALA A 28 -7.32 4.45 -11.61
N LEU A 29 -7.40 5.43 -12.52
CA LEU A 29 -8.16 6.66 -12.36
C LEU A 29 -9.68 6.39 -12.32
N THR A 30 -10.17 5.51 -13.18
CA THR A 30 -11.58 5.07 -13.15
C THR A 30 -11.91 4.39 -11.82
N SER A 31 -11.03 3.49 -11.34
CA SER A 31 -11.21 2.86 -10.04
C SER A 31 -11.15 3.86 -8.88
N ALA A 32 -10.29 4.88 -8.96
CA ALA A 32 -10.19 5.94 -7.95
C ALA A 32 -11.47 6.79 -7.92
N LYS A 33 -12.02 7.14 -9.08
CA LYS A 33 -13.30 7.85 -9.20
C LYS A 33 -14.45 7.06 -8.59
N ASN A 34 -14.54 5.76 -8.90
CA ASN A 34 -15.56 4.88 -8.36
C ASN A 34 -15.45 4.73 -6.82
N ALA A 35 -14.22 4.64 -6.30
CA ALA A 35 -13.99 4.62 -4.86
C ALA A 35 -14.50 5.92 -4.20
N TYR A 36 -14.16 7.07 -4.78
CA TYR A 36 -14.57 8.39 -4.29
C TYR A 36 -16.09 8.59 -4.31
N GLN A 37 -16.76 8.19 -5.40
CA GLN A 37 -18.22 8.20 -5.50
C GLN A 37 -18.89 7.29 -4.45
N SER A 38 -18.19 6.25 -3.97
CA SER A 38 -18.67 5.38 -2.89
C SER A 38 -18.32 5.88 -1.48
N GLY A 39 -17.83 7.12 -1.33
CA GLY A 39 -17.43 7.69 -0.05
C GLY A 39 -16.08 7.22 0.49
N ARG A 40 -15.23 6.61 -0.34
CA ARG A 40 -13.86 6.18 0.02
C ARG A 40 -12.82 7.12 -0.59
N HIS A 41 -11.72 7.36 0.11
CA HIS A 41 -10.54 7.95 -0.51
C HIS A 41 -9.81 6.92 -1.38
N ALA A 42 -8.96 7.37 -2.30
CA ALA A 42 -8.19 6.52 -3.20
C ALA A 42 -6.68 6.64 -2.94
N ILE A 43 -5.98 5.51 -2.82
CA ILE A 43 -4.52 5.44 -2.75
C ILE A 43 -4.05 4.64 -3.97
N VAL A 44 -3.56 5.31 -5.00
CA VAL A 44 -3.14 4.64 -6.24
C VAL A 44 -1.68 4.22 -6.15
N ASN A 45 -1.38 2.97 -6.53
CA ASN A 45 -0.02 2.43 -6.56
C ASN A 45 0.26 1.74 -7.89
N LYS A 46 1.41 2.06 -8.51
CA LYS A 46 1.89 1.34 -9.67
C LYS A 46 2.54 0.02 -9.23
N LEU A 47 2.19 -1.07 -9.89
CA LEU A 47 2.78 -2.40 -9.69
C LEU A 47 4.13 -2.53 -10.40
N GLY A 48 5.03 -3.29 -9.77
CA GLY A 48 6.44 -3.41 -10.16
C GLY A 48 7.34 -2.91 -9.03
N GLU A 49 8.57 -3.39 -8.98
CA GLU A 49 9.59 -3.05 -7.97
C GLU A 49 10.95 -3.17 -8.68
N TYR A 50 12.02 -2.61 -8.11
CA TYR A 50 13.41 -2.80 -8.58
C TYR A 50 13.68 -2.36 -10.03
N HIS A 51 13.27 -1.14 -10.41
CA HIS A 51 13.58 -0.62 -11.74
C HIS A 51 15.07 -0.26 -11.84
N THR A 52 15.76 -0.84 -12.83
CA THR A 52 17.20 -0.60 -13.07
C THR A 52 17.50 0.25 -14.30
N SER A 53 16.49 0.55 -15.14
CA SER A 53 16.67 1.38 -16.33
C SER A 53 16.11 2.80 -16.15
N LYS A 54 16.88 3.81 -16.59
CA LYS A 54 16.45 5.22 -16.60
C LYS A 54 15.12 5.43 -17.33
N LYS A 55 14.87 4.66 -18.41
CA LYS A 55 13.62 4.69 -19.18
C LYS A 55 12.43 4.26 -18.33
N GLN A 56 12.50 3.11 -17.65
CA GLN A 56 11.41 2.62 -16.78
C GLN A 56 11.13 3.56 -15.61
N ILE A 57 12.19 4.10 -15.00
CA ILE A 57 12.09 5.08 -13.91
C ILE A 57 11.39 6.35 -14.41
N THR A 58 11.84 6.91 -15.53
CA THR A 58 11.26 8.13 -16.12
C THR A 58 9.78 7.92 -16.47
N THR A 59 9.43 6.79 -17.08
CA THR A 59 8.03 6.42 -17.35
C THR A 59 7.23 6.36 -16.05
N THR A 60 7.75 5.73 -15.00
CA THR A 60 7.06 5.60 -13.71
C THR A 60 6.85 6.94 -13.02
N VAL A 61 7.85 7.81 -13.01
CA VAL A 61 7.74 9.18 -12.48
C VAL A 61 6.66 9.96 -13.26
N ASN A 62 6.66 9.87 -14.59
CA ASN A 62 5.67 10.54 -15.44
C ASN A 62 4.25 10.02 -15.18
N GLU A 63 4.08 8.71 -14.93
CA GLU A 63 2.78 8.16 -14.56
C GLU A 63 2.26 8.69 -13.23
N TYR A 64 3.10 8.73 -12.19
CA TYR A 64 2.71 9.33 -10.91
C TYR A 64 2.31 10.81 -11.08
N GLN A 65 3.05 11.57 -11.89
CA GLN A 65 2.69 12.96 -12.19
C GLN A 65 1.31 13.07 -12.87
N LYS A 66 1.01 12.20 -13.85
CA LYS A 66 -0.30 12.15 -14.51
C LYS A 66 -1.44 11.83 -13.53
N ILE A 67 -1.23 10.87 -12.62
CA ILE A 67 -2.21 10.50 -11.61
C ILE A 67 -2.49 11.68 -10.66
N ILE A 68 -1.42 12.32 -10.15
CA ILE A 68 -1.50 13.48 -9.26
C ILE A 68 -2.29 14.62 -9.91
N ASN A 69 -1.97 14.96 -11.17
CA ASN A 69 -2.66 16.01 -11.92
C ASN A 69 -4.15 15.68 -12.14
N SER A 70 -4.45 14.41 -12.37
CA SER A 70 -5.83 13.93 -12.55
C SER A 70 -6.64 14.02 -11.26
N PHE A 71 -6.05 13.72 -10.10
CA PHE A 71 -6.73 13.87 -8.80
C PHE A 71 -7.11 15.32 -8.54
N ARG A 72 -6.23 16.28 -8.84
CA ARG A 72 -6.56 17.71 -8.79
C ARG A 72 -7.71 18.06 -9.73
N LYS A 73 -7.61 17.67 -11.00
CA LYS A 73 -8.62 17.97 -12.03
C LYS A 73 -10.00 17.42 -11.67
N TRP A 74 -10.05 16.21 -11.12
CA TRP A 74 -11.30 15.51 -10.80
C TRP A 74 -11.79 15.76 -9.37
N LYS A 75 -11.07 16.58 -8.60
CA LYS A 75 -11.36 16.88 -7.18
C LYS A 75 -11.53 15.61 -6.33
N ILE A 76 -10.76 14.56 -6.65
CA ILE A 76 -10.74 13.32 -5.89
C ILE A 76 -9.84 13.51 -4.67
N ARG A 77 -10.38 13.21 -3.48
CA ARG A 77 -9.53 13.08 -2.29
C ARG A 77 -8.79 11.75 -2.36
N GLY A 78 -7.47 11.84 -2.53
CA GLY A 78 -6.64 10.66 -2.64
C GLY A 78 -5.16 10.92 -2.41
N ALA A 79 -4.41 9.84 -2.56
CA ALA A 79 -2.98 9.77 -2.43
C ALA A 79 -2.38 8.90 -3.54
N VAL A 80 -1.07 9.02 -3.74
CA VAL A 80 -0.27 8.00 -4.44
C VAL A 80 0.60 7.26 -3.43
N SER A 81 0.88 5.98 -3.70
CA SER A 81 1.85 5.17 -2.95
C SER A 81 3.02 4.83 -3.85
N VAL A 82 4.19 5.38 -3.50
CA VAL A 82 5.42 5.30 -4.29
C VAL A 82 6.40 4.34 -3.63
N LYS A 83 7.03 3.49 -4.42
CA LYS A 83 8.11 2.60 -3.98
C LYS A 83 9.47 3.19 -4.38
N PRO A 84 10.40 3.40 -3.43
CA PRO A 84 11.75 3.91 -3.74
C PRO A 84 12.44 3.17 -4.89
N THR A 85 12.36 1.85 -4.94
CA THR A 85 13.04 1.04 -5.98
C THR A 85 12.47 1.27 -7.37
N GLN A 86 11.21 1.72 -7.49
CA GLN A 86 10.61 2.06 -8.79
C GLN A 86 11.11 3.39 -9.36
N ILE A 87 11.63 4.27 -8.50
CA ILE A 87 12.00 5.65 -8.85
C ILE A 87 13.50 5.91 -8.78
N GLY A 88 14.30 4.86 -8.60
CA GLY A 88 15.74 4.90 -8.80
C GLY A 88 16.60 4.42 -7.63
N LEU A 89 16.00 3.94 -6.53
CA LEU A 89 16.79 3.45 -5.39
C LEU A 89 17.72 2.29 -5.80
N SER A 90 17.26 1.40 -6.70
CA SER A 90 18.07 0.30 -7.23
C SER A 90 19.24 0.73 -8.13
N ILE A 91 19.34 2.01 -8.49
CA ILE A 91 20.48 2.59 -9.22
C ILE A 91 21.38 3.35 -8.24
N SER A 92 20.80 4.33 -7.54
CA SER A 92 21.47 5.08 -6.49
C SER A 92 20.47 5.91 -5.69
N GLN A 93 20.80 6.19 -4.44
CA GLN A 93 20.02 7.08 -3.59
C GLN A 93 19.86 8.49 -4.20
N LYS A 94 20.91 9.01 -4.86
CA LYS A 94 20.88 10.30 -5.56
C LYS A 94 19.83 10.34 -6.68
N GLU A 95 19.73 9.27 -7.46
CA GLU A 95 18.73 9.14 -8.52
C GLU A 95 17.32 9.09 -7.93
N CYS A 96 17.13 8.30 -6.87
CA CYS A 96 15.86 8.22 -6.13
C CYS A 96 15.44 9.58 -5.59
N TYR A 97 16.33 10.33 -4.92
CA TYR A 97 16.06 11.66 -4.38
C TYR A 97 15.58 12.63 -5.47
N ARG A 98 16.31 12.71 -6.59
CA ARG A 98 15.96 13.59 -7.71
C ARG A 98 14.58 13.29 -8.27
N ASN A 99 14.24 12.02 -8.42
CA ASN A 99 12.95 11.61 -8.98
C ASN A 99 11.80 11.74 -7.98
N PHE A 100 12.06 11.46 -6.70
CA PHE A 100 11.06 11.67 -5.65
C PHE A 100 10.73 13.14 -5.47
N GLU A 101 11.73 14.03 -5.49
CA GLU A 101 11.51 15.49 -5.40
C GLU A 101 10.57 15.99 -6.49
N LYS A 102 10.71 15.52 -7.74
CA LYS A 102 9.77 15.84 -8.83
C LYS A 102 8.33 15.44 -8.51
N ILE A 103 8.14 14.23 -7.97
CA ILE A 103 6.81 13.73 -7.59
C ILE A 103 6.23 14.59 -6.45
N ILE A 104 7.02 14.85 -5.42
CA ILE A 104 6.63 15.64 -4.25
C ILE A 104 6.26 17.08 -4.61
N LEU A 105 7.05 17.75 -5.46
CA LEU A 105 6.76 19.11 -5.91
C LEU A 105 5.42 19.18 -6.66
N ASN A 106 5.16 18.21 -7.55
CA ASN A 106 3.89 18.14 -8.24
C ASN A 106 2.71 17.84 -7.28
N ALA A 107 2.91 16.90 -6.35
CA ALA A 107 1.92 16.54 -5.34
C ALA A 107 1.58 17.72 -4.43
N ARG A 108 2.56 18.56 -4.09
CA ARG A 108 2.37 19.81 -3.34
C ARG A 108 1.44 20.77 -4.08
N ASN A 109 1.71 21.04 -5.35
CA ASN A 109 0.89 21.93 -6.17
C ASN A 109 -0.52 21.38 -6.40
N ALA A 110 -0.69 20.06 -6.35
CA ALA A 110 -1.97 19.38 -6.50
C ALA A 110 -2.72 19.11 -5.18
N HIS A 111 -2.12 19.41 -4.04
CA HIS A 111 -2.60 19.03 -2.70
C HIS A 111 -2.89 17.52 -2.52
N VAL A 112 -2.16 16.66 -3.24
CA VAL A 112 -2.34 15.18 -3.23
C VAL A 112 -1.38 14.55 -2.23
N PHE A 113 -1.86 13.69 -1.32
CA PHE A 113 -0.96 13.05 -0.35
C PHE A 113 -0.03 12.04 -1.03
N VAL A 114 1.21 11.89 -0.52
CA VAL A 114 2.15 10.87 -0.98
C VAL A 114 2.50 9.94 0.17
N TRP A 115 2.34 8.64 -0.07
CA TRP A 115 2.84 7.59 0.80
C TRP A 115 4.12 7.02 0.21
N LEU A 116 5.15 6.91 1.03
CA LEU A 116 6.34 6.13 0.75
C LEU A 116 6.11 4.70 1.26
N ASP A 117 6.01 3.75 0.35
CA ASP A 117 5.86 2.35 0.70
C ASP A 117 7.17 1.78 1.24
N MET A 118 7.05 0.90 2.23
CA MET A 118 8.17 0.15 2.77
C MET A 118 8.29 -1.19 2.05
N GLU A 119 9.45 -1.42 1.44
CA GLU A 119 9.77 -2.62 0.66
C GLU A 119 10.37 -3.71 1.57
N SER A 120 11.28 -4.56 1.06
CA SER A 120 11.99 -5.55 1.89
C SER A 120 12.85 -4.88 2.96
N SER A 121 13.25 -5.66 3.98
CA SER A 121 14.04 -5.15 5.09
C SER A 121 15.38 -4.51 4.68
N GLU A 122 15.95 -4.95 3.55
CA GLU A 122 17.20 -4.40 3.00
C GLU A 122 17.10 -2.91 2.62
N HIS A 123 15.90 -2.41 2.33
CA HIS A 123 15.65 -1.02 1.95
C HIS A 123 15.08 -0.15 3.09
N THR A 124 14.97 -0.68 4.31
CA THR A 124 14.29 0.02 5.40
C THR A 124 15.01 1.32 5.78
N ASP A 125 16.32 1.25 5.97
CA ASP A 125 17.13 2.42 6.37
C ASP A 125 17.12 3.50 5.30
N GLU A 126 17.34 3.11 4.03
CA GLU A 126 17.31 4.02 2.89
C GLU A 126 15.94 4.70 2.73
N THR A 127 14.86 3.96 2.97
CA THR A 127 13.48 4.48 2.89
C THR A 127 13.18 5.49 4.00
N ILE A 128 13.63 5.22 5.23
CA ILE A 128 13.51 6.16 6.35
C ILE A 128 14.34 7.42 6.10
N GLU A 129 15.55 7.29 5.54
CA GLU A 129 16.38 8.43 5.18
C GLU A 129 15.73 9.31 4.10
N ILE A 130 15.18 8.69 3.04
CA ILE A 130 14.36 9.38 2.04
C ILE A 130 13.23 10.16 2.72
N TYR A 131 12.48 9.53 3.62
CA TYR A 131 11.39 10.19 4.31
C TYR A 131 11.86 11.41 5.10
N ASN A 132 12.89 11.25 5.95
CA ASN A 132 13.42 12.32 6.79
C ASN A 132 13.90 13.52 5.96
N LYS A 133 14.54 13.26 4.81
CA LYS A 133 15.01 14.31 3.90
C LYS A 133 13.89 15.17 3.32
N PHE A 134 12.73 14.59 3.04
CA PHE A 134 11.62 15.26 2.35
C PHE A 134 10.46 15.68 3.26
N PHE A 135 10.34 15.09 4.45
CA PHE A 135 9.23 15.35 5.37
C PHE A 135 9.14 16.82 5.78
N SER A 136 10.28 17.46 6.10
CA SER A 136 10.33 18.89 6.43
C SER A 136 9.98 19.81 5.25
N LYS A 137 10.08 19.31 4.01
CA LYS A 137 9.77 20.05 2.78
C LYS A 137 8.32 19.86 2.31
N TYR A 138 7.63 18.82 2.79
CA TYR A 138 6.29 18.48 2.36
C TYR A 138 5.44 17.80 3.43
N GLU A 139 4.50 18.55 4.00
CA GLU A 139 3.62 18.10 5.10
C GLU A 139 2.62 16.99 4.73
N ARG A 140 2.34 16.74 3.45
CA ARG A 140 1.41 15.67 3.00
C ARG A 140 2.17 14.42 2.56
N LEU A 141 3.23 14.10 3.31
CA LEU A 141 4.07 12.93 3.13
C LEU A 141 3.92 11.97 4.31
N GLY A 142 3.70 10.69 4.03
CA GLY A 142 3.68 9.62 5.01
C GLY A 142 4.57 8.44 4.60
N ILE A 143 4.93 7.59 5.56
CA ILE A 143 5.77 6.40 5.37
C ILE A 143 5.07 5.16 5.94
N ALA A 144 5.24 4.02 5.28
CA ALA A 144 4.77 2.75 5.81
C ALA A 144 5.77 2.12 6.79
N LEU A 145 5.28 1.45 7.83
CA LEU A 145 6.07 0.66 8.77
C LEU A 145 5.44 -0.73 8.95
N GLN A 146 6.30 -1.75 9.10
CA GLN A 146 5.92 -3.16 9.01
C GLN A 146 5.97 -3.86 10.36
N ALA A 147 4.81 -4.24 10.91
CA ALA A 147 4.71 -4.82 12.24
C ALA A 147 5.41 -6.19 12.39
N ASN A 148 5.78 -6.88 11.32
CA ASN A 148 6.53 -8.13 11.40
C ASN A 148 8.01 -7.93 11.73
N LEU A 149 8.59 -6.75 11.50
CA LEU A 149 10.00 -6.51 11.80
C LEU A 149 10.19 -6.16 13.28
N LYS A 150 11.27 -6.69 13.89
CA LYS A 150 11.58 -6.46 15.31
C LYS A 150 12.01 -5.02 15.59
N ARG A 151 12.65 -4.36 14.62
CA ARG A 151 13.12 -2.96 14.69
C ARG A 151 12.02 -1.90 14.68
N THR A 152 10.82 -2.25 14.22
CA THR A 152 9.79 -1.26 13.87
C THR A 152 9.27 -0.42 15.03
N GLU A 153 9.37 -0.91 16.27
CA GLU A 153 9.00 -0.09 17.42
C GLU A 153 9.93 1.11 17.62
N ASP A 154 11.24 0.88 17.49
CA ASP A 154 12.24 1.92 17.64
C ASP A 154 12.11 2.93 16.49
N ASP A 155 12.03 2.43 15.25
CA ASP A 155 11.80 3.27 14.06
C ASP A 155 10.51 4.12 14.21
N LEU A 156 9.43 3.52 14.74
CA LEU A 156 8.17 4.22 14.98
C LEU A 156 8.34 5.33 16.02
N ILE A 157 9.03 5.05 17.13
CA ILE A 157 9.24 6.04 18.19
C ILE A 157 10.04 7.23 17.65
N ASP A 158 11.09 6.99 16.88
CA ASP A 158 11.92 8.04 16.30
C ASP A 158 11.17 8.87 15.27
N LEU A 159 10.45 8.23 14.35
CA LEU A 159 9.63 8.94 13.38
C LEU A 159 8.51 9.77 14.02
N LEU A 160 7.92 9.29 15.13
CA LEU A 160 6.91 10.06 15.85
C LEU A 160 7.48 11.31 16.54
N ARG A 161 8.77 11.34 16.91
CA ARG A 161 9.42 12.54 17.50
C ARG A 161 9.44 13.71 16.53
N ILE A 162 9.57 13.44 15.24
CA ILE A 162 9.54 14.47 14.19
C ILE A 162 8.12 14.74 13.67
N GLY A 163 7.08 14.07 14.21
CA GLY A 163 5.70 14.25 13.78
C GLY A 163 5.32 13.48 12.50
N ALA A 164 6.06 12.43 12.16
CA ALA A 164 5.82 11.63 10.96
C ALA A 164 4.40 11.07 10.88
N LYS A 165 3.91 10.92 9.65
CA LYS A 165 2.64 10.27 9.32
C LYS A 165 2.89 8.83 8.94
N ILE A 166 2.35 7.91 9.75
CA ILE A 166 2.67 6.49 9.64
C ILE A 166 1.52 5.71 9.04
N ARG A 167 1.81 4.85 8.07
CA ARG A 167 0.94 3.75 7.67
C ARG A 167 1.43 2.47 8.34
N LEU A 168 0.67 1.91 9.27
CA LEU A 168 1.02 0.65 9.90
C LEU A 168 0.46 -0.53 9.09
N VAL A 169 1.34 -1.38 8.58
CA VAL A 169 1.02 -2.66 7.90
C VAL A 169 1.55 -3.84 8.70
N LYS A 170 1.11 -5.06 8.38
CA LYS A 170 1.72 -6.29 8.93
C LYS A 170 3.10 -6.60 8.35
N GLY A 171 3.37 -6.17 7.12
CA GLY A 171 4.52 -6.59 6.32
C GLY A 171 4.13 -7.60 5.24
N ALA A 172 4.77 -7.50 4.06
CA ALA A 172 4.41 -8.27 2.86
C ALA A 172 5.56 -9.09 2.28
N TYR A 173 6.75 -9.02 2.90
CA TYR A 173 7.98 -9.63 2.42
C TYR A 173 8.37 -10.83 3.30
N ARG A 174 9.11 -11.77 2.72
CA ARG A 174 9.64 -12.94 3.42
C ARG A 174 11.01 -12.60 3.97
N GLU A 175 11.07 -12.37 5.26
CA GLU A 175 12.29 -11.90 5.95
C GLU A 175 12.92 -13.00 6.81
N LYS A 176 14.18 -12.88 7.23
CA LYS A 176 14.83 -13.87 8.12
C LYS A 176 14.22 -13.83 9.54
N ALA A 177 14.22 -14.97 10.26
CA ALA A 177 13.67 -15.05 11.63
C ALA A 177 14.45 -14.20 12.66
N SER A 178 15.73 -13.95 12.38
CA SER A 178 16.57 -13.06 13.18
C SER A 178 15.98 -11.65 13.25
N ILE A 179 15.41 -11.14 12.16
CA ILE A 179 14.92 -9.76 12.03
C ILE A 179 13.39 -9.63 12.02
N SER A 180 12.65 -10.71 11.78
CA SER A 180 11.20 -10.71 11.63
C SER A 180 10.53 -11.77 12.50
N PHE A 181 9.42 -11.39 13.14
CA PHE A 181 8.45 -12.32 13.70
C PHE A 181 7.91 -13.25 12.62
N LYS A 182 7.73 -14.53 12.97
CA LYS A 182 7.34 -15.59 12.02
C LYS A 182 5.91 -16.07 12.21
N SER A 183 5.45 -16.14 13.45
CA SER A 183 4.08 -16.55 13.73
C SER A 183 3.12 -15.40 13.43
N LYS A 184 1.93 -15.74 12.91
CA LYS A 184 0.84 -14.76 12.74
C LYS A 184 0.50 -14.08 14.07
N GLU A 185 0.56 -14.83 15.16
CA GLU A 185 0.21 -14.33 16.49
C GLU A 185 1.18 -13.25 16.97
N ASP A 186 2.49 -13.44 16.78
CA ASP A 186 3.50 -12.45 17.17
C ASP A 186 3.39 -11.18 16.33
N VAL A 187 3.17 -11.33 15.02
CA VAL A 187 2.92 -10.18 14.13
C VAL A 187 1.66 -9.42 14.55
N ASP A 188 0.57 -10.12 14.88
CA ASP A 188 -0.69 -9.51 15.31
C ASP A 188 -0.54 -8.83 16.69
N LYS A 189 0.21 -9.43 17.62
CA LYS A 189 0.56 -8.84 18.93
C LYS A 189 1.36 -7.56 18.73
N ASN A 190 2.40 -7.60 17.90
CA ASN A 190 3.24 -6.43 17.65
C ASN A 190 2.47 -5.33 16.90
N PHE A 191 1.64 -5.68 15.93
CA PHE A 191 0.75 -4.71 15.26
C PHE A 191 -0.13 -3.99 16.28
N VAL A 192 -0.75 -4.72 17.21
CA VAL A 192 -1.58 -4.11 18.25
C VAL A 192 -0.75 -3.24 19.21
N LYS A 193 0.48 -3.64 19.53
CA LYS A 193 1.42 -2.83 20.33
C LYS A 193 1.72 -1.49 19.64
N LEU A 194 2.18 -1.52 18.40
CA LEU A 194 2.51 -0.35 17.59
C LEU A 194 1.29 0.55 17.35
N MET A 195 0.12 -0.04 17.08
CA MET A 195 -1.13 0.70 16.93
C MET A 195 -1.50 1.46 18.21
N LYS A 196 -1.32 0.88 19.40
CA LYS A 196 -1.55 1.59 20.66
C LYS A 196 -0.58 2.77 20.81
N ILE A 197 0.67 2.65 20.37
CA ILE A 197 1.64 3.75 20.37
C ILE A 197 1.14 4.87 19.45
N LEU A 198 0.68 4.56 18.23
CA LEU A 198 0.11 5.53 17.30
C LEU A 198 -1.09 6.29 17.88
N PHE A 199 -2.04 5.58 18.51
CA PHE A 199 -3.19 6.26 19.14
C PHE A 199 -2.79 7.16 20.31
N LYS A 200 -1.73 6.82 21.05
CA LYS A 200 -1.23 7.65 22.16
C LYS A 200 -0.43 8.86 21.66
N LYS A 201 0.49 8.64 20.73
CA LYS A 201 1.57 9.59 20.39
C LYS A 201 1.49 10.15 18.96
N GLY A 202 0.83 9.46 18.04
CA GLY A 202 0.70 9.88 16.65
C GLY A 202 -0.22 11.09 16.45
N ASN A 203 0.01 11.82 15.36
CA ASN A 203 -0.81 12.97 14.95
C ASN A 203 -1.86 12.54 13.90
N GLU A 204 -1.38 11.96 12.80
CA GLU A 204 -2.17 11.45 11.69
C GLU A 204 -1.55 10.12 11.21
N PHE A 205 -2.36 9.07 11.04
CA PHE A 205 -1.84 7.76 10.65
C PHE A 205 -2.88 6.90 9.89
N GLY A 206 -2.38 5.94 9.12
CA GLY A 206 -3.17 4.91 8.44
C GLY A 206 -3.05 3.57 9.16
N ILE A 207 -4.19 2.92 9.42
CA ILE A 207 -4.23 1.53 9.87
C ILE A 207 -4.55 0.65 8.68
N ALA A 208 -3.51 0.02 8.11
CA ALA A 208 -3.63 -0.77 6.90
C ALA A 208 -3.83 -2.25 7.22
N SER A 209 -5.09 -2.65 7.38
CA SER A 209 -5.47 -4.03 7.74
C SER A 209 -6.88 -4.40 7.31
N HIS A 210 -7.08 -5.67 6.98
CA HIS A 210 -8.40 -6.28 6.72
C HIS A 210 -8.85 -7.21 7.85
N ASP A 211 -8.06 -7.28 8.92
CA ASP A 211 -8.32 -8.14 10.07
C ASP A 211 -9.39 -7.51 10.96
N GLY A 212 -10.53 -8.19 11.09
CA GLY A 212 -11.68 -7.68 11.86
C GLY A 212 -11.35 -7.45 13.34
N LYS A 213 -10.42 -8.23 13.92
CA LYS A 213 -9.99 -8.05 15.31
C LYS A 213 -9.17 -6.76 15.47
N ILE A 214 -8.26 -6.50 14.53
CA ILE A 214 -7.46 -5.26 14.50
C ILE A 214 -8.38 -4.05 14.29
N ILE A 215 -9.28 -4.11 13.33
CA ILE A 215 -10.24 -3.04 13.05
C ILE A 215 -11.07 -2.73 14.29
N LYS A 216 -11.67 -3.75 14.92
CA LYS A 216 -12.46 -3.56 16.14
C LYS A 216 -11.64 -2.95 17.28
N LYS A 217 -10.37 -3.34 17.42
CA LYS A 217 -9.47 -2.76 18.43
C LYS A 217 -9.16 -1.29 18.13
N ALA A 218 -8.93 -0.93 16.86
CA ALA A 218 -8.75 0.46 16.44
C ALA A 218 -10.00 1.31 16.71
N GLU A 219 -11.20 0.80 16.38
CA GLU A 219 -12.48 1.46 16.71
C GLU A 219 -12.63 1.72 18.23
N ASN A 220 -12.20 0.77 19.07
CA ASN A 220 -12.25 0.94 20.52
C ASN A 220 -11.20 1.95 21.01
N LEU A 221 -9.99 1.94 20.43
CA LEU A 221 -8.94 2.89 20.76
C LEU A 221 -9.35 4.31 20.34
N SER A 222 -10.03 4.49 19.20
CA SER A 222 -10.45 5.81 18.73
C SER A 222 -11.50 6.47 19.63
N LYS A 223 -12.27 5.69 20.39
CA LYS A 223 -13.17 6.23 21.42
C LYS A 223 -12.41 6.82 22.60
N LYS A 224 -11.23 6.26 22.92
CA LYS A 224 -10.37 6.72 24.01
C LYS A 224 -9.40 7.83 23.58
N TYR A 225 -8.93 7.77 22.34
CA TYR A 225 -7.94 8.69 21.79
C TYR A 225 -8.49 9.29 20.48
N PRO A 226 -9.00 10.54 20.49
CA PRO A 226 -9.61 11.18 19.32
C PRO A 226 -8.55 11.67 18.32
N LYS A 227 -7.71 10.77 17.81
CA LYS A 227 -6.67 11.04 16.82
C LYS A 227 -7.25 11.06 15.40
N LYS A 228 -6.59 11.77 14.49
CA LYS A 228 -6.90 11.69 13.05
C LYS A 228 -6.31 10.39 12.51
N PHE A 229 -7.15 9.49 12.01
CA PHE A 229 -6.67 8.28 11.36
C PHE A 229 -7.64 7.78 10.30
N GLU A 230 -7.14 6.95 9.40
CA GLU A 230 -7.95 6.27 8.39
C GLU A 230 -7.69 4.76 8.38
N PHE A 231 -8.71 4.01 8.01
CA PHE A 231 -8.54 2.61 7.64
C PHE A 231 -8.11 2.51 6.19
N GLN A 232 -7.00 1.84 5.93
CA GLN A 232 -6.49 1.64 4.58
C GLN A 232 -6.66 0.17 4.19
N MET A 233 -7.38 -0.08 3.10
CA MET A 233 -7.75 -1.43 2.69
C MET A 233 -7.48 -1.61 1.22
N LEU A 234 -6.84 -2.71 0.85
CA LEU A 234 -6.70 -3.12 -0.54
C LEU A 234 -8.07 -3.20 -1.26
N LYS A 235 -8.10 -2.76 -2.52
CA LYS A 235 -9.22 -2.91 -3.44
C LYS A 235 -9.65 -4.40 -3.53
N GLY A 236 -10.96 -4.65 -3.47
CA GLY A 236 -11.55 -5.99 -3.61
C GLY A 236 -11.30 -6.97 -2.45
N ILE A 237 -10.67 -6.51 -1.37
CA ILE A 237 -10.35 -7.35 -0.21
C ILE A 237 -11.24 -6.92 0.95
N ARG A 238 -12.16 -7.80 1.34
CA ARG A 238 -13.10 -7.56 2.46
C ARG A 238 -13.93 -6.29 2.23
N ASP A 239 -14.40 -6.08 0.99
CA ASP A 239 -15.10 -4.87 0.58
C ASP A 239 -16.39 -4.65 1.38
N GLU A 240 -16.98 -5.70 1.95
CA GLU A 240 -18.15 -5.60 2.83
C GLU A 240 -17.90 -4.84 4.14
N LEU A 241 -16.63 -4.67 4.54
CA LEU A 241 -16.26 -3.90 5.73
C LEU A 241 -16.23 -2.39 5.48
N LYS A 242 -15.90 -1.98 4.26
CA LYS A 242 -15.68 -0.57 3.90
C LYS A 242 -16.93 0.31 4.12
N PRO A 243 -18.13 -0.03 3.60
CA PRO A 243 -19.33 0.77 3.86
C PRO A 243 -19.75 0.74 5.32
N LYS A 244 -19.48 -0.35 6.07
CA LYS A 244 -19.76 -0.42 7.50
C LYS A 244 -18.91 0.56 8.30
N LEU A 245 -17.63 0.72 7.94
CA LEU A 245 -16.72 1.69 8.56
C LEU A 245 -17.11 3.13 8.22
N ILE A 246 -17.48 3.40 6.97
CA ILE A 246 -17.97 4.72 6.52
C ILE A 246 -19.26 5.10 7.27
N LYS A 247 -20.21 4.17 7.44
CA LYS A 247 -21.44 4.41 8.22
C LYS A 247 -21.14 4.76 9.68
N LYS A 248 -20.03 4.27 10.23
CA LYS A 248 -19.50 4.64 11.55
C LYS A 248 -18.69 5.94 11.55
N LYS A 249 -18.71 6.69 10.45
CA LYS A 249 -17.99 7.97 10.23
C LYS A 249 -16.46 7.86 10.24
N PHE A 250 -15.90 6.67 10.00
CA PHE A 250 -14.45 6.53 9.80
C PHE A 250 -14.06 6.90 8.36
N VAL A 251 -12.88 7.49 8.21
CA VAL A 251 -12.24 7.64 6.89
C VAL A 251 -11.74 6.28 6.43
N VAL A 252 -12.09 5.90 5.20
CA VAL A 252 -11.67 4.65 4.57
C VAL A 252 -11.01 4.98 3.24
N SER A 253 -9.80 4.45 3.05
CA SER A 253 -9.00 4.60 1.84
C SER A 253 -8.84 3.25 1.14
N ASP A 254 -9.17 3.20 -0.15
CA ASP A 254 -8.90 2.04 -1.00
C ASP A 254 -7.48 2.13 -1.57
N TYR A 255 -6.65 1.14 -1.28
CA TYR A 255 -5.36 0.95 -1.94
C TYR A 255 -5.60 0.24 -3.28
N ILE A 256 -5.34 0.96 -4.37
CA ILE A 256 -5.70 0.63 -5.75
C ILE A 256 -4.42 0.37 -6.54
N PRO A 257 -3.99 -0.90 -6.64
CA PRO A 257 -2.85 -1.26 -7.46
C PRO A 257 -3.24 -1.34 -8.94
N TYR A 258 -2.35 -0.91 -9.84
CA TYR A 258 -2.52 -1.01 -11.29
C TYR A 258 -1.20 -1.32 -11.99
N GLY A 259 -1.28 -1.82 -13.22
CA GLY A 259 -0.12 -2.06 -14.09
C GLY A 259 0.07 -3.51 -14.47
N VAL A 260 0.89 -3.72 -15.51
CA VAL A 260 1.10 -5.04 -16.15
C VAL A 260 1.75 -6.08 -15.22
N ASN A 261 2.44 -5.65 -14.17
CA ASN A 261 3.14 -6.53 -13.21
C ASN A 261 2.20 -7.09 -12.12
N TRP A 262 0.99 -7.53 -12.51
CA TRP A 262 -0.06 -7.93 -11.57
C TRP A 262 0.13 -9.34 -10.98
N LEU A 263 0.85 -10.22 -11.66
CA LEU A 263 0.94 -11.63 -11.27
C LEU A 263 1.64 -11.84 -9.91
N PRO A 264 2.84 -11.29 -9.63
CA PRO A 264 3.48 -11.44 -8.32
C PRO A 264 2.65 -10.85 -7.18
N TYR A 265 1.98 -9.71 -7.44
CA TYR A 265 1.07 -9.09 -6.48
C TYR A 265 -0.13 -10.00 -6.18
N SER A 266 -0.76 -10.56 -7.21
CA SER A 266 -1.96 -11.39 -7.09
C SER A 266 -1.66 -12.74 -6.42
N ILE A 267 -0.50 -13.35 -6.71
CA ILE A 267 -0.05 -14.57 -6.02
C ILE A 267 0.09 -14.34 -4.51
N ARG A 268 0.63 -13.20 -4.08
CA ARG A 268 0.70 -12.84 -2.65
C ARG A 268 -0.70 -12.77 -2.04
N ARG A 269 -1.65 -12.12 -2.71
CA ARG A 269 -3.05 -12.01 -2.26
C ARG A 269 -3.77 -13.35 -2.17
N ILE A 270 -3.47 -14.28 -3.08
CA ILE A 270 -4.01 -15.65 -3.06
C ILE A 270 -3.46 -16.43 -1.86
N LYS A 271 -2.14 -16.41 -1.65
CA LYS A 271 -1.47 -17.12 -0.54
C LYS A 271 -1.92 -16.64 0.84
N GLU A 272 -2.27 -15.36 0.97
CA GLU A 272 -2.79 -14.79 2.22
C GLU A 272 -4.19 -15.30 2.62
N ARG A 273 -4.89 -16.07 1.77
CA ARG A 273 -6.26 -16.54 2.02
C ARG A 273 -6.41 -18.04 1.82
N LYS A 274 -6.65 -18.79 2.90
CA LYS A 274 -6.95 -20.24 2.87
C LYS A 274 -8.08 -20.62 1.89
N ARG A 275 -9.13 -19.80 1.80
CA ARG A 275 -10.26 -20.01 0.86
C ARG A 275 -9.85 -19.90 -0.63
N ASN A 276 -8.78 -19.16 -0.94
CA ASN A 276 -8.28 -19.01 -2.31
C ASN A 276 -7.27 -20.11 -2.69
N ILE A 277 -6.65 -20.77 -1.71
CA ILE A 277 -5.80 -21.94 -1.94
C ILE A 277 -6.65 -23.11 -2.49
N LEU A 278 -7.88 -23.26 -2.00
CA LEU A 278 -8.85 -24.22 -2.53
C LEU A 278 -9.19 -23.94 -4.02
N LEU A 279 -9.23 -22.67 -4.43
CA LEU A 279 -9.46 -22.29 -5.84
C LEU A 279 -8.29 -22.66 -6.77
N LEU A 280 -7.05 -22.61 -6.28
CA LEU A 280 -5.88 -23.12 -7.01
C LEU A 280 -5.94 -24.64 -7.16
N GLY A 281 -6.34 -25.35 -6.09
CA GLY A 281 -6.53 -26.81 -6.10
C GLY A 281 -7.59 -27.26 -7.10
N SER A 282 -8.74 -26.58 -7.15
CA SER A 282 -9.81 -26.91 -8.12
C SER A 282 -9.40 -26.65 -9.58
N SER A 283 -8.56 -25.63 -9.83
CA SER A 283 -8.06 -25.34 -11.18
C SER A 283 -7.06 -26.39 -11.67
N LEU A 284 -6.26 -26.99 -10.79
CA LEU A 284 -5.31 -28.05 -11.11
C LEU A 284 -6.00 -29.40 -11.35
N ILE A 285 -7.06 -29.69 -10.61
CA ILE A 285 -7.89 -30.89 -10.80
C ILE A 285 -8.66 -30.83 -12.13
N GLN A 286 -9.00 -29.63 -12.62
CA GLN A 286 -9.67 -29.46 -13.91
C GLN A 286 -8.71 -29.50 -15.10
N SER A 287 -7.42 -29.24 -14.91
CA SER A 287 -6.37 -29.39 -15.95
C SER A 287 -5.79 -30.80 -16.09
N GLN A 288 -6.13 -31.72 -15.19
CA GLN A 288 -5.74 -33.14 -15.26
C GLN A 288 -6.88 -34.07 -15.74
N ARG A 289 -8.02 -33.51 -16.17
CA ARG A 289 -9.13 -34.24 -16.80
C ARG A 289 -9.29 -33.89 -18.29
N VAL A 290 -8.18 -33.83 -19.01
CA VAL A 290 -8.16 -33.89 -20.49
C VAL A 290 -7.20 -35.01 -20.86
#